data_AF-A0A5E4QJ56-F1
#
_entry.id   AF-A0A5E4QJ56-F1
#
_cell.length_a   1.000
_cell.length_b   1.000
_cell.length_c   1.000
_cell.angle_alpha   90.00
_cell.angle_beta   90.00
_cell.angle_gamma   90.00
#
_symmetry.space_group_name_H-M   'P 1'
#
loop_
_entity.id
_entity.type
_entity.pdbx_description
1 polymer ?
#
loop_
_entity_poly.entity_id
_entity_poly.type
_entity_poly.pdbx_seq_one_letter_code
_entity_poly.pdbx_strand_id
1 'polypeptide(L)' 'MATTMTTAFIFVLIPDAFSESCRRCNAKQKHMGNVFFENLKKYPEYYDEIVKKYDPSGIYTDKLLEAFKGY' A
#
# COMPACT_ATOMS: atom_id res chain seq x y z
N MET A 1 -19.37 4.96 -14.15
CA MET A 1 -18.35 5.97 -13.73
C MET A 1 -18.01 5.80 -12.23
N ALA A 2 -17.70 4.58 -11.79
CA ALA A 2 -17.42 4.25 -10.38
C ALA A 2 -15.98 3.72 -10.16
N THR A 3 -15.09 3.91 -11.13
CA THR A 3 -13.72 3.37 -11.14
C THR A 3 -12.63 4.42 -10.84
N THR A 4 -13.01 5.70 -10.66
CA THR A 4 -12.05 6.80 -10.47
C THR A 4 -11.87 7.24 -9.01
N MET A 5 -12.83 6.98 -8.11
CA MET A 5 -12.71 7.39 -6.69
C MET A 5 -11.98 6.38 -5.79
N THR A 6 -12.02 5.08 -6.09
CA THR A 6 -11.33 4.04 -5.30
C THR A 6 -9.84 3.93 -5.63
N THR A 7 -9.47 4.24 -6.87
CA THR A 7 -8.07 4.28 -7.31
C THR A 7 -7.33 5.41 -6.61
N ALA A 8 -7.82 6.65 -6.68
CA ALA A 8 -7.12 7.85 -6.20
C ALA A 8 -6.71 7.82 -4.71
N PHE A 9 -7.51 7.21 -3.83
CA PHE A 9 -7.21 7.19 -2.39
C PHE A 9 -6.06 6.23 -2.05
N ILE A 10 -5.98 5.10 -2.76
CA ILE A 10 -4.83 4.19 -2.72
C ILE A 10 -3.58 4.90 -3.24
N PHE A 11 -3.70 5.69 -4.31
CA PHE A 11 -2.59 6.47 -4.89
C PHE A 11 -2.05 7.59 -4.01
N VAL A 12 -2.77 8.09 -2.99
CA VAL A 12 -2.24 9.11 -2.07
C VAL A 12 -1.51 8.46 -0.90
N LEU A 13 -2.05 7.34 -0.40
CA LEU A 13 -1.39 6.59 0.67
C LEU A 13 -0.12 5.90 0.18
N ILE A 14 -0.13 5.33 -1.02
CA ILE A 14 1.00 4.52 -1.49
C ILE A 14 2.31 5.34 -1.61
N PRO A 15 2.42 6.45 -2.36
CA PRO A 15 3.69 7.16 -2.51
C PRO A 15 4.27 7.67 -1.17
N ASP A 16 3.43 8.26 -0.32
CA ASP A 16 3.84 8.75 1.00
C ASP A 16 4.12 7.62 1.99
N ALA A 17 3.34 6.53 1.93
CA ALA A 17 3.57 5.39 2.78
C ALA A 17 4.79 4.58 2.33
N PHE A 18 5.10 4.51 1.04
CA PHE A 18 6.35 3.93 0.55
C PHE A 18 7.54 4.82 0.89
N SER A 19 7.46 6.15 0.75
CA SER A 19 8.59 7.05 1.04
C SER A 19 8.97 7.14 2.52
N GLU A 20 8.01 7.07 3.44
CA GLU A 20 8.25 7.12 4.90
C GLU A 20 7.77 5.86 5.66
N SER A 21 7.54 4.73 4.99
CA SER A 21 7.01 3.50 5.64
C SER A 21 5.74 3.75 6.47
N CYS A 22 4.82 4.57 5.95
CA CYS A 22 3.58 4.99 6.60
C CYS A 22 3.75 5.64 7.99
N ARG A 23 4.89 6.27 8.30
CA ARG A 23 5.15 6.93 9.60
C ARG A 23 4.06 7.91 10.02
N ARG A 24 3.40 8.57 9.07
CA ARG A 24 2.34 9.58 9.31
C ARG A 24 0.92 9.01 9.30
N CYS A 25 0.77 7.71 9.09
CA CYS A 25 -0.54 7.08 8.94
C CYS A 25 -1.23 6.87 10.29
N ASN A 26 -2.51 7.22 10.36
CA ASN A 26 -3.36 6.88 11.50
C ASN A 26 -3.82 5.41 11.47
N ALA A 27 -4.44 4.94 12.55
CA ALA A 27 -4.86 3.54 12.68
C ALA A 27 -5.82 3.07 11.57
N LYS A 28 -6.74 3.93 11.11
CA LYS A 28 -7.69 3.58 10.05
C LYS A 28 -6.99 3.41 8.70
N GLN A 29 -6.03 4.27 8.40
CA GLN A 29 -5.21 4.17 7.18
C GLN A 29 -4.35 2.91 7.19
N LYS A 30 -3.77 2.57 8.36
CA LYS A 30 -2.97 1.34 8.51
C LYS A 30 -3.82 0.08 8.38
N HIS A 31 -5.00 0.05 8.99
CA HIS A 31 -5.95 -1.06 8.85
C HIS A 31 -6.35 -1.25 7.38
N MET A 32 -6.67 -0.16 6.67
CA MET A 32 -7.00 -0.23 5.26
C MET A 32 -5.81 -0.73 4.42
N GLY A 33 -4.59 -0.29 4.72
CA GLY A 33 -3.37 -0.79 4.10
C GLY A 33 -3.18 -2.30 4.33
N ASN A 34 -3.37 -2.78 5.56
CA ASN A 34 -3.30 -4.19 5.90
C ASN A 34 -4.31 -5.01 5.10
N VAL A 35 -5.59 -4.61 5.13
CA VAL A 35 -6.66 -5.29 4.38
C VAL A 35 -6.39 -5.28 2.88
N PHE A 36 -5.88 -4.16 2.34
CA PHE A 36 -5.53 -4.05 0.92
C PHE A 36 -4.42 -5.03 0.54
N PHE A 37 -3.29 -5.01 1.25
CA PHE A 37 -2.15 -5.87 0.92
C PHE A 37 -2.43 -7.36 1.18
N GLU A 38 -3.19 -7.72 2.22
CA GLU A 38 -3.63 -9.11 2.44
C GLU A 38 -4.53 -9.62 1.31
N ASN A 39 -5.39 -8.77 0.76
CA ASN A 39 -6.20 -9.16 -0.41
C ASN A 39 -5.39 -9.15 -1.71
N LEU A 40 -4.42 -8.25 -1.85
CA LEU A 40 -3.56 -8.14 -3.02
C LEU A 40 -2.66 -9.37 -3.19
N LYS A 41 -2.28 -10.07 -2.11
CA LYS A 41 -1.56 -11.36 -2.19
C LYS A 41 -2.27 -12.42 -3.03
N LYS A 42 -3.59 -12.32 -3.20
CA LYS A 42 -4.39 -13.22 -4.05
C LYS A 42 -4.19 -12.94 -5.55
N TYR A 43 -3.58 -11.79 -5.89
CA TYR A 43 -3.39 -11.29 -7.24
C TYR A 43 -1.92 -10.87 -7.45
N PRO A 44 -1.00 -11.84 -7.62
CA PRO A 44 0.44 -11.58 -7.66
C PRO A 44 0.86 -10.65 -8.80
N GLU A 45 0.18 -10.70 -9.95
CA GLU A 45 0.40 -9.78 -11.08
C GLU A 45 0.23 -8.30 -10.70
N TYR A 46 -0.82 -7.96 -9.95
CA TYR A 46 -1.05 -6.59 -9.49
C TYR A 46 -0.13 -6.21 -8.35
N TYR A 47 0.27 -7.18 -7.51
CA TYR A 47 1.28 -6.95 -6.48
C TYR A 47 2.61 -6.52 -7.11
N ASP A 48 3.08 -7.25 -8.11
CA ASP A 48 4.33 -6.97 -8.81
C ASP A 48 4.27 -5.61 -9.54
N GLU A 49 3.14 -5.28 -10.18
CA GLU A 49 2.94 -3.97 -10.80
C GLU A 49 3.04 -2.82 -9.79
N ILE A 50 2.45 -2.99 -8.61
CA ILE A 50 2.50 -1.98 -7.53
C ILE A 50 3.92 -1.84 -6.98
N VAL A 51 4.58 -2.95 -6.64
CA VAL A 51 5.96 -2.91 -6.12
C VAL A 51 6.88 -2.27 -7.15
N LYS A 52 6.82 -2.67 -8.42
CA LYS A 52 7.65 -2.08 -9.48
C LYS A 52 7.38 -0.59 -9.69
N LYS A 53 6.14 -0.14 -9.50
CA LYS A 53 5.75 1.26 -9.69
C LYS A 53 6.17 2.16 -8.52
N TYR A 54 6.09 1.68 -7.29
CA TYR A 54 6.27 2.52 -6.09
C TYR A 54 7.50 2.21 -5.25
N ASP A 55 8.04 1.00 -5.36
CA ASP A 55 9.29 0.60 -4.74
C ASP A 55 10.15 -0.20 -5.74
N PRO A 56 10.55 0.40 -6.88
CA PRO A 56 11.44 -0.25 -7.83
C PRO A 56 12.80 -0.63 -7.21
N SER A 57 13.15 -0.02 -6.07
CA SER A 57 14.34 -0.34 -5.28
C SER A 57 14.18 -1.56 -4.36
N GLY A 58 12.95 -1.97 -4.05
CA GLY A 58 12.65 -3.05 -3.09
C GLY A 58 13.01 -2.74 -1.63
N ILE A 59 13.13 -1.47 -1.25
CA ILE A 59 13.64 -1.04 0.07
C ILE A 59 12.51 -0.80 1.08
N TYR A 60 11.32 -0.47 0.59
CA TYR A 60 10.24 0.13 1.38
C TYR A 60 9.01 -0.76 1.52
N THR A 61 8.82 -1.73 0.62
CA THR A 61 7.68 -2.64 0.61
C THR A 61 7.57 -3.40 1.92
N ASP A 62 8.65 -4.03 2.38
CA ASP A 62 8.64 -4.83 3.61
C ASP A 62 8.36 -3.98 4.85
N LYS A 63 8.99 -2.81 4.93
CA LYS A 63 8.77 -1.86 6.05
C LYS A 63 7.34 -1.34 6.07
N LEU A 64 6.76 -1.13 4.90
CA LEU A 64 5.38 -0.71 4.75
C LEU A 64 4.40 -1.81 5.20
N LEU A 65 4.63 -3.05 4.77
CA LEU A 65 3.84 -4.21 5.22
C LEU A 65 3.96 -4.42 6.73
N GLU A 66 5.14 -4.23 7.29
CA GLU A 66 5.36 -4.28 8.74
C GLU A 66 4.60 -3.16 9.47
N ALA A 67 4.57 -1.93 8.92
CA ALA A 67 3.82 -0.82 9.50
C ALA A 67 2.30 -1.02 9.52
N PHE A 68 1.77 -1.91 8.66
CA PHE A 68 0.37 -2.29 8.59
C PHE A 68 0.03 -3.49 9.46
N LYS A 69 1.00 -4.35 9.77
CA LYS A 69 0.78 -5.59 10.50
C LYS A 69 0.12 -5.33 11.85
N GLY A 70 -1.00 -6.03 12.10
CA GLY A 70 -1.73 -5.95 13.36
C GLY A 70 -2.72 -4.78 13.49
N TYR A 71 -2.90 -3.99 12.43
CA TYR A 71 -4.03 -3.06 12.29
C TYR A 71 -5.15 -3.69 11.50
#